data_AF-A0A258K138-F1
#
_entry.id   AF-A0A258K138-F1
#
_cell.length_a   1.000
_cell.length_b   1.000
_cell.length_c   1.000
_cell.angle_alpha   90.00
_cell.angle_beta   90.00
_cell.angle_gamma   90.00
#
_symmetry.space_group_name_H-M   'P 1'
#
loop_
_entity.id
_entity.type
_entity.pdbx_description
1 polymer ?
#
loop_
_entity_poly.entity_id
_entity_poly.type
_entity_poly.pdbx_seq_one_letter_code
_entity_poly.pdbx_strand_id
1 'polypeptide(L)'
;LFNVALLMVVEMKSPRYMYPGIPLVLTLSGIGMAELALRLWEGRVRTAWLAAGGIVFVAVMSGLLGAFSHFAPHWLVGRGTMLATRQVNAAPDACGLAIVPGSAWWLSGGYVSTAPRIPLYGAQATGAQAEAQSAAFNYAITTADAPSDPLPDLAPLGFARLACYGNGTRGDACVWHRPGACTPGAAPPLTASLPDWLEKPAAPSR
;
A
#
# COMPACT_ATOMS: atom_id res chain seq x y z
N LEU A 1 -11.98 28.54 11.03
CA LEU A 1 -13.22 28.63 11.84
C LEU A 1 -14.46 28.15 11.09
N PHE A 2 -14.75 28.65 9.88
CA PHE A 2 -15.88 28.19 9.06
C PHE A 2 -15.96 26.67 8.86
N ASN A 3 -14.83 26.03 8.53
CA ASN A 3 -14.74 24.57 8.33
C ASN A 3 -15.13 23.78 9.60
N VAL A 4 -14.68 24.23 10.78
CA VAL A 4 -14.99 23.59 12.07
C VAL A 4 -16.45 23.80 12.46
N ALA A 5 -17.01 25.00 12.22
CA ALA A 5 -18.41 25.28 12.46
C ALA A 5 -19.33 24.44 11.55
N LEU A 6 -18.98 24.31 10.26
CA LEU A 6 -19.70 23.45 9.31
C LEU A 6 -19.67 21.98 9.75
N LEU A 7 -18.51 21.49 10.21
CA LEU A 7 -18.34 20.13 10.72
C LEU A 7 -19.09 19.86 12.03
N MET A 8 -19.35 20.89 12.85
CA MET A 8 -20.19 20.76 14.06
C MET A 8 -21.69 20.64 13.75
N VAL A 9 -22.14 21.14 12.58
CA VAL A 9 -23.54 21.07 12.13
C VAL A 9 -23.87 19.72 11.49
N VAL A 10 -22.87 18.93 11.07
CA VAL A 10 -23.07 17.59 10.51
C VAL A 10 -23.31 16.57 11.63
N GLU A 11 -24.48 15.93 11.64
CA GLU A 11 -24.88 14.98 12.69
C GLU A 11 -24.03 13.70 12.76
N MET A 12 -23.43 13.26 11.63
CA MET A 12 -22.54 12.10 11.60
C MET A 12 -21.08 12.48 11.91
N LYS A 13 -20.69 12.37 13.18
CA LYS A 13 -19.30 12.55 13.63
C LYS A 13 -18.48 11.29 13.37
N SER A 14 -17.93 11.17 12.17
CA SER A 14 -16.84 10.20 11.93
C SER A 14 -15.48 10.87 12.19
N PRO A 15 -14.52 10.21 12.87
CA PRO A 15 -13.20 10.79 13.21
C PRO A 15 -12.44 11.34 11.99
N ARG A 16 -12.72 10.76 10.83
CA ARG A 16 -12.12 11.09 9.53
C ARG A 16 -12.45 12.49 9.00
N TYR A 17 -13.48 13.14 9.52
CA TYR A 17 -13.80 14.52 9.14
C TYR A 17 -12.90 15.57 9.81
N MET A 18 -12.14 15.21 10.84
CA MET A 18 -11.20 16.14 11.50
C MET A 18 -9.84 16.24 10.78
N TYR A 19 -9.47 15.22 9.99
CA TYR A 19 -8.16 15.16 9.32
C TYR A 19 -7.77 16.41 8.50
N PRO A 20 -8.65 17.03 7.68
CA PRO A 20 -8.27 18.22 6.93
C PRO A 20 -8.09 19.48 7.79
N GLY A 21 -8.68 19.52 8.99
CA GLY A 21 -8.55 20.65 9.91
C GLY A 21 -7.25 20.64 10.73
N ILE A 22 -6.68 19.45 10.97
CA ILE A 22 -5.49 19.27 11.80
C ILE A 22 -4.28 20.08 11.29
N PRO A 23 -3.93 20.07 9.97
CA PRO A 23 -2.82 20.86 9.46
C PRO A 23 -2.96 22.35 9.75
N LEU A 24 -4.17 22.91 9.62
CA LEU A 24 -4.43 24.33 9.86
C LEU A 24 -4.31 24.72 11.34
N VAL A 25 -4.74 23.85 12.25
CA VAL A 25 -4.58 24.08 13.68
C VAL A 25 -3.10 24.02 14.07
N LEU A 26 -2.37 23.03 13.54
CA LEU A 26 -0.93 22.89 13.80
C LEU A 26 -0.12 24.08 13.28
N THR A 27 -0.45 24.63 12.10
CA THR A 27 0.24 25.83 11.59
C THR A 27 -0.02 27.05 12.47
N LEU A 28 -1.26 27.26 12.91
CA LEU A 28 -1.61 28.34 13.83
C LEU A 28 -0.92 28.20 15.19
N SER A 29 -0.87 26.99 15.74
CA SER A 29 -0.12 26.70 16.97
C SER A 29 1.38 26.98 16.80
N GLY A 30 1.94 26.65 15.63
CA GLY A 30 3.34 26.94 15.29
C GLY A 30 3.64 28.43 15.24
N ILE A 31 2.76 29.22 14.61
CA ILE A 31 2.88 30.70 14.55
C ILE A 31 2.83 31.30 15.95
N GLY A 32 1.85 30.87 16.78
CA GLY A 32 1.73 31.34 18.16
C GLY A 32 2.94 31.02 19.03
N MET A 33 3.50 29.81 18.90
CA MET A 33 4.74 29.43 19.59
C MET A 33 5.95 30.24 19.12
N ALA A 34 6.04 30.56 17.81
CA ALA A 34 7.11 31.40 17.28
C ALA A 34 7.05 32.83 17.85
N GLU A 35 5.87 33.44 17.92
CA GLU A 35 5.71 34.76 18.54
C GLU A 35 6.03 34.74 20.05
N LEU A 36 5.59 33.70 20.76
CA LEU A 36 5.92 33.52 22.18
C LEU A 36 7.44 33.41 22.39
N ALA A 37 8.13 32.60 21.58
CA ALA A 37 9.57 32.40 21.68
C ALA A 37 10.36 33.69 21.40
N LEU A 38 9.91 34.50 20.45
CA LEU A 38 10.52 35.81 20.16
C LEU A 38 10.35 36.77 21.34
N ARG A 39 9.15 36.85 21.94
CA ARG A 39 8.90 37.72 23.11
C ARG A 39 9.63 37.26 24.37
N LEU A 40 9.76 35.95 24.58
CA LEU A 40 10.40 35.39 25.78
C LEU A 40 11.93 35.57 25.78
N TRP A 41 12.53 35.62 24.59
CA TRP A 41 13.99 35.71 24.41
C TRP A 41 14.46 37.01 23.73
N GLU A 42 13.60 38.03 23.71
CA GLU A 42 13.88 39.34 23.14
C GLU A 42 15.24 39.89 23.63
N GLY A 43 16.14 40.14 22.67
CA GLY A 43 17.47 40.71 22.91
C GLY A 43 18.55 39.74 23.43
N ARG A 44 18.22 38.51 23.85
CA ARG A 44 19.19 37.54 24.40
C ARG A 44 19.74 36.55 23.38
N VAL A 45 18.96 36.19 22.37
CA VAL A 45 19.30 35.13 21.41
C VAL A 45 19.03 35.63 19.99
N ARG A 46 19.97 35.40 19.06
CA ARG A 46 19.73 35.76 17.65
C ARG A 46 18.59 34.91 17.10
N THR A 47 17.68 35.54 16.38
CA THR A 47 16.50 34.89 15.76
C THR A 47 16.86 33.67 14.90
N ALA A 48 18.01 33.68 14.24
CA ALA A 48 18.52 32.54 13.48
C ALA A 48 18.75 31.27 14.33
N TRP A 49 19.20 31.42 15.58
CA TRP A 49 19.38 30.28 16.49
C TRP A 49 18.04 29.72 16.98
N LEU A 50 17.04 30.58 17.18
CA LEU A 50 15.69 30.15 17.51
C LEU A 50 15.05 29.38 16.33
N ALA A 51 15.20 29.87 15.11
CA ALA A 51 14.74 29.19 13.91
C ALA A 51 15.44 27.84 13.70
N ALA A 52 16.77 27.80 13.86
CA ALA A 52 17.53 26.55 13.78
C ALA A 52 17.11 25.55 14.86
N GLY A 53 16.89 26.01 16.09
CA GLY A 53 16.38 25.17 17.19
C GLY A 53 15.00 24.58 16.87
N GLY A 54 14.11 25.36 16.28
CA GLY A 54 12.80 24.88 15.82
C GLY A 54 12.91 23.82 14.71
N ILE A 55 13.78 24.02 13.73
CA ILE A 55 14.02 23.04 12.66
C ILE A 55 14.61 21.74 13.22
N VAL A 56 15.60 21.85 14.11
CA VAL A 56 16.21 20.68 14.77
C VAL A 56 15.16 19.94 15.60
N PHE A 57 14.32 20.66 16.35
CA PHE A 57 13.23 20.06 17.11
C PHE A 57 12.26 19.31 16.21
N VAL A 58 11.81 19.90 15.10
CA VAL A 58 10.93 19.24 14.13
C VAL A 58 11.61 18.00 13.54
N ALA A 59 12.87 18.11 13.10
CA ALA A 59 13.62 16.99 12.54
C ALA A 59 13.77 15.82 13.53
N VAL A 60 14.12 16.13 14.79
CA VAL A 60 14.26 15.13 15.87
C VAL A 60 12.92 14.50 16.20
N MET A 61 11.85 15.30 16.35
CA MET A 61 10.52 14.78 16.64
C MET A 61 9.97 13.93 15.50
N SER A 62 10.13 14.36 14.24
CA SER A 62 9.77 13.56 13.06
C SER A 62 10.56 12.26 12.99
N GLY A 63 11.86 12.29 13.28
CA GLY A 63 12.71 11.10 13.35
C GLY A 63 12.27 10.14 14.46
N LEU A 64 12.01 10.64 15.66
CA LEU A 64 11.54 9.84 16.80
C LEU A 64 10.15 9.22 16.53
N LEU A 65 9.23 10.01 15.96
CA LEU A 65 7.90 9.53 15.55
C LEU A 65 8.02 8.46 14.44
N GLY A 66 8.92 8.63 13.48
CA GLY A 66 9.14 7.66 12.42
C GLY A 66 9.80 6.37 12.88
N ALA A 67 10.76 6.45 13.81
CA ALA A 67 11.59 5.32 14.21
C ALA A 67 11.03 4.47 15.38
N PHE A 68 10.36 5.10 16.35
CA PHE A 68 10.05 4.44 17.63
C PHE A 68 8.56 4.30 17.95
N SER A 69 7.67 4.75 17.07
CA SER A 69 6.23 4.79 17.38
C SER A 69 5.40 3.84 16.52
N HIS A 70 4.08 3.89 16.72
CA HIS A 70 3.03 3.24 15.93
C HIS A 70 3.21 3.37 14.40
N PHE A 71 3.95 4.37 13.91
CA PHE A 71 4.21 4.58 12.48
C PHE A 71 5.33 3.73 11.88
N ALA A 72 6.32 3.29 12.68
CA ALA A 72 7.41 2.42 12.20
C ALA A 72 6.90 1.17 11.46
N PRO A 73 5.92 0.42 11.99
CA PRO A 73 5.35 -0.70 11.26
C PRO A 73 4.67 -0.33 9.93
N HIS A 74 4.04 0.85 9.85
CA HIS A 74 3.35 1.31 8.64
C HIS A 74 4.31 1.58 7.47
N TRP A 75 5.56 1.96 7.73
CA TRP A 75 6.59 2.11 6.70
C TRP A 75 6.97 0.78 6.02
N LEU A 76 6.67 -0.35 6.66
CA LEU A 76 7.02 -1.68 6.18
C LEU A 76 5.82 -2.42 5.57
N VAL A 77 4.60 -1.88 5.71
CA VAL A 77 3.39 -2.48 5.14
C VAL A 77 3.51 -2.51 3.62
N GLY A 78 3.34 -3.70 3.03
CA GLY A 78 3.43 -3.90 1.59
C GLY A 78 4.86 -4.06 1.05
N ARG A 79 5.90 -3.98 1.90
CA ARG A 79 7.27 -4.24 1.46
C ARG A 79 7.44 -5.66 0.93
N GLY A 80 6.84 -6.64 1.62
CA GLY A 80 6.94 -8.05 1.24
C GLY A 80 6.29 -8.32 -0.11
N THR A 81 5.11 -7.77 -0.35
CA THR A 81 4.40 -7.88 -1.64
C THR A 81 5.17 -7.21 -2.76
N MET A 82 5.78 -6.04 -2.54
CA MET A 82 6.60 -5.38 -3.57
C MET A 82 7.85 -6.19 -3.93
N LEU A 83 8.54 -6.78 -2.94
CA LEU A 83 9.70 -7.64 -3.19
C LEU A 83 9.31 -8.93 -3.93
N ALA A 84 8.19 -9.53 -3.55
CA ALA A 84 7.59 -10.67 -4.24
C ALA A 84 7.26 -10.34 -5.71
N THR A 85 6.59 -9.22 -5.97
CA THR A 85 6.29 -8.77 -7.35
C THR A 85 7.56 -8.47 -8.13
N ARG A 86 8.59 -7.89 -7.50
CA ARG A 86 9.89 -7.65 -8.16
C ARG A 86 10.56 -8.96 -8.59
N GLN A 87 10.48 -10.00 -7.77
CA GLN A 87 10.98 -11.32 -8.13
C GLN A 87 10.25 -11.89 -9.36
N VAL A 88 8.92 -11.80 -9.38
CA VAL A 88 8.10 -12.24 -10.53
C VAL A 88 8.41 -11.41 -11.78
N ASN A 89 8.58 -10.10 -11.65
CA ASN A 89 8.94 -9.22 -12.76
C ASN A 89 10.30 -9.55 -13.38
N ALA A 90 11.22 -10.13 -12.61
CA ALA A 90 12.53 -10.57 -13.10
C ALA A 90 12.47 -11.92 -13.82
N ALA A 91 11.39 -12.69 -13.63
CA ALA A 91 11.20 -13.98 -14.27
C ALA A 91 10.77 -13.82 -15.74
N PRO A 92 11.53 -14.38 -16.71
CA PRO A 92 11.21 -14.27 -18.13
C PRO A 92 10.06 -15.20 -18.55
N ASP A 93 9.82 -16.26 -17.80
CA ASP A 93 8.76 -17.26 -17.98
C ASP A 93 7.42 -16.84 -17.36
N ALA A 94 7.35 -15.68 -16.70
CA ALA A 94 6.12 -15.17 -16.11
C ALA A 94 5.05 -14.88 -17.18
N CYS A 95 4.01 -15.71 -17.23
CA CYS A 95 2.86 -15.57 -18.12
C CYS A 95 1.61 -15.01 -17.43
N GLY A 96 1.55 -15.05 -16.09
CA GLY A 96 0.49 -14.42 -15.32
C GLY A 96 0.80 -14.43 -13.82
N LEU A 97 0.32 -13.41 -13.11
CA LEU A 97 0.51 -13.25 -11.67
C LEU A 97 -0.84 -13.21 -10.96
N ALA A 98 -1.08 -14.12 -10.01
CA ALA A 98 -2.24 -14.06 -9.13
C ALA A 98 -1.91 -13.49 -7.75
N ILE A 99 -2.83 -12.71 -7.19
CA ILE A 99 -2.83 -12.33 -5.77
C ILE A 99 -3.85 -13.19 -5.04
N VAL A 100 -3.42 -13.83 -3.95
CA VAL A 100 -4.21 -14.74 -3.14
C VAL A 100 -4.13 -14.33 -1.66
N PRO A 101 -5.26 -14.07 -0.99
CA PRO A 101 -6.61 -14.03 -1.53
C PRO A 101 -6.79 -12.85 -2.49
N GLY A 102 -7.69 -13.01 -3.47
CA GLY A 102 -7.99 -11.97 -4.46
C GLY A 102 -8.46 -10.66 -3.84
N SER A 103 -9.06 -10.69 -2.64
CA SER A 103 -9.43 -9.50 -1.87
C SER A 103 -8.23 -8.64 -1.46
N ALA A 104 -7.02 -9.17 -1.40
CA ALA A 104 -5.80 -8.45 -1.04
C ALA A 104 -5.13 -7.73 -2.23
N TRP A 105 -5.72 -7.79 -3.43
CA TRP A 105 -5.10 -7.23 -4.64
C TRP A 105 -4.77 -5.73 -4.53
N TRP A 106 -5.67 -4.92 -3.95
CA TRP A 106 -5.49 -3.48 -3.75
C TRP A 106 -4.34 -3.13 -2.80
N LEU A 107 -3.87 -4.09 -2.01
CA LEU A 107 -2.79 -3.95 -1.05
C LEU A 107 -1.43 -4.38 -1.59
N SER A 108 -1.40 -5.09 -2.72
CA SER A 108 -0.17 -5.59 -3.35
C SER A 108 0.59 -4.53 -4.16
N GLY A 109 0.05 -3.29 -4.25
CA GLY A 109 0.48 -2.27 -5.20
C GLY A 109 -0.07 -2.50 -6.62
N GLY A 110 -0.71 -3.65 -6.87
CA GLY A 110 -1.46 -3.97 -8.08
C GLY A 110 -0.67 -3.75 -9.37
N TYR A 111 -1.30 -3.04 -10.32
CA TYR A 111 -0.71 -2.74 -11.62
C TYR A 111 0.48 -1.77 -11.59
N VAL A 112 0.69 -1.04 -10.49
CA VAL A 112 1.81 -0.09 -10.39
C VAL A 112 3.13 -0.83 -10.20
N SER A 113 3.12 -1.96 -9.49
CA SER A 113 4.31 -2.75 -9.21
C SER A 113 4.54 -3.89 -10.20
N THR A 114 3.53 -4.28 -10.99
CA THR A 114 3.58 -5.41 -11.92
C THR A 114 4.04 -4.97 -13.31
N ALA A 115 4.93 -5.73 -13.95
CA ALA A 115 5.38 -5.40 -15.31
C ALA A 115 4.19 -5.44 -16.30
N PRO A 116 4.08 -4.49 -17.26
CA PRO A 116 2.93 -4.42 -18.18
C PRO A 116 2.68 -5.67 -19.03
N ARG A 117 3.70 -6.52 -19.20
CA ARG A 117 3.61 -7.79 -19.93
C ARG A 117 2.89 -8.90 -19.15
N ILE A 118 2.79 -8.77 -17.83
CA ILE A 118 2.28 -9.82 -16.93
C ILE A 118 0.85 -9.44 -16.52
N PRO A 119 -0.18 -10.19 -16.97
CA PRO A 119 -1.55 -9.97 -16.50
C PRO A 119 -1.68 -10.31 -15.01
N LEU A 120 -2.46 -9.49 -14.30
CA LEU A 120 -2.73 -9.64 -12.87
C LEU A 120 -4.10 -10.30 -12.66
N TYR A 121 -4.18 -11.28 -11.78
CA TYR A 121 -5.41 -12.01 -11.45
C TYR A 121 -5.68 -11.96 -9.95
N GLY A 122 -6.96 -11.93 -9.57
CA GLY A 122 -7.38 -12.15 -8.19
C GLY A 122 -7.91 -13.56 -8.07
N ALA A 123 -7.25 -14.40 -7.25
CA ALA A 123 -7.61 -15.80 -7.11
C ALA A 123 -7.83 -16.19 -5.65
N GLN A 124 -8.55 -17.28 -5.43
CA GLN A 124 -8.70 -17.90 -4.11
C GLN A 124 -7.78 -19.11 -4.00
N ALA A 125 -7.39 -19.49 -2.78
CA ALA A 125 -6.53 -20.65 -2.57
C ALA A 125 -7.28 -21.99 -2.63
N THR A 126 -8.58 -21.98 -2.35
CA THR A 126 -9.39 -23.20 -2.21
C THR A 126 -10.72 -23.06 -2.96
N GLY A 127 -11.25 -24.20 -3.43
CA GLY A 127 -12.57 -24.32 -4.07
C GLY A 127 -12.51 -24.56 -5.58
N ALA A 128 -13.63 -24.98 -6.17
CA ALA A 128 -13.71 -25.34 -7.59
C ALA A 128 -13.31 -24.19 -8.55
N GLN A 129 -13.54 -22.94 -8.13
CA GLN A 129 -13.08 -21.76 -8.88
C GLN A 129 -11.56 -21.58 -8.83
N ALA A 130 -10.89 -21.96 -7.73
CA ALA A 130 -9.44 -21.85 -7.59
C ALA A 130 -8.71 -22.77 -8.58
N GLU A 131 -9.19 -24.00 -8.75
CA GLU A 131 -8.66 -24.95 -9.74
C GLU A 131 -8.83 -24.43 -11.17
N ALA A 132 -10.03 -23.97 -11.52
CA ALA A 132 -10.30 -23.42 -12.86
C ALA A 132 -9.46 -22.17 -13.16
N GLN A 133 -9.31 -21.27 -12.18
CA GLN A 133 -8.54 -20.03 -12.34
C GLN A 133 -7.03 -20.30 -12.34
N SER A 134 -6.57 -21.35 -11.67
CA SER A 134 -5.14 -21.66 -11.57
C SER A 134 -4.48 -21.75 -12.94
N ALA A 135 -5.17 -22.27 -13.96
CA ALA A 135 -4.65 -22.38 -15.31
C ALA A 135 -4.33 -21.04 -15.99
N ALA A 136 -4.88 -19.91 -15.51
CA ALA A 136 -4.66 -18.59 -16.08
C ALA A 136 -3.28 -17.97 -15.74
N PHE A 137 -2.62 -18.42 -14.68
CA PHE A 137 -1.38 -17.81 -14.17
C PHE A 137 -0.36 -18.88 -13.75
N ASN A 138 0.93 -18.57 -13.85
CA ASN A 138 2.01 -19.45 -13.41
C ASN A 138 2.71 -18.97 -12.14
N TYR A 139 2.59 -17.68 -11.80
CA TYR A 139 3.04 -17.14 -10.53
C TYR A 139 1.85 -16.74 -9.66
N ALA A 140 1.99 -16.94 -8.35
CA ALA A 140 1.03 -16.45 -7.38
C ALA A 140 1.73 -15.88 -6.15
N ILE A 141 1.15 -14.85 -5.55
CA ILE A 141 1.62 -14.26 -4.29
C ILE A 141 0.53 -14.49 -3.26
N THR A 142 0.86 -15.23 -2.20
CA THR A 142 -0.03 -15.40 -1.05
C THR A 142 0.31 -14.39 0.03
N THR A 143 -0.72 -13.83 0.67
CA THR A 143 -0.58 -12.89 1.80
C THR A 143 -1.66 -13.17 2.84
N ALA A 144 -1.47 -12.72 4.07
CA ALA A 144 -2.49 -12.75 5.11
C ALA A 144 -2.65 -11.37 5.77
N ASP A 145 -3.84 -11.10 6.31
CA ASP A 145 -4.16 -9.79 6.90
C ASP A 145 -3.39 -9.53 8.19
N ALA A 146 -3.26 -10.54 9.06
CA ALA A 146 -2.42 -10.49 10.26
C ALA A 146 -1.22 -11.46 10.19
N PRO A 147 -0.14 -11.21 10.95
CA PRO A 147 1.05 -12.08 10.98
C PRO A 147 0.78 -13.48 11.54
N SER A 148 -0.23 -13.61 12.40
CA SER A 148 -0.67 -14.88 13.00
C SER A 148 -1.62 -15.67 12.12
N ASP A 149 -2.15 -15.06 11.06
CA ASP A 149 -3.15 -15.72 10.22
C ASP A 149 -2.48 -16.79 9.34
N PRO A 150 -3.14 -17.93 9.12
CA PRO A 150 -2.60 -18.97 8.26
C PRO A 150 -2.48 -18.45 6.84
N LEU A 151 -1.28 -18.57 6.28
CA LEU A 151 -1.03 -18.27 4.88
C LEU A 151 -1.76 -19.27 3.98
N PRO A 152 -2.43 -18.80 2.91
CA PRO A 152 -3.04 -19.70 1.95
C PRO A 152 -1.99 -20.62 1.31
N ASP A 153 -2.29 -21.92 1.25
CA ASP A 153 -1.43 -22.94 0.63
C ASP A 153 -1.90 -23.23 -0.81
N LEU A 154 -0.97 -23.14 -1.76
CA LEU A 154 -1.21 -23.38 -3.18
C LEU A 154 -0.59 -24.70 -3.67
N ALA A 155 0.05 -25.47 -2.79
CA ALA A 155 0.58 -26.79 -3.12
C ALA A 155 -0.47 -27.75 -3.74
N PRO A 156 -1.74 -27.79 -3.27
CA PRO A 156 -2.77 -28.63 -3.89
C PRO A 156 -3.07 -28.28 -5.35
N LEU A 157 -2.81 -27.03 -5.76
CA LEU A 157 -3.00 -26.53 -7.12
C LEU A 157 -1.74 -26.72 -8.00
N GLY A 158 -0.75 -27.46 -7.51
CA GLY A 158 0.49 -27.77 -8.23
C GLY A 158 1.54 -26.66 -8.19
N PHE A 159 1.40 -25.67 -7.29
CA PHE A 159 2.40 -24.63 -7.13
C PHE A 159 3.49 -25.04 -6.12
N ALA A 160 4.73 -24.71 -6.43
CA ALA A 160 5.85 -24.79 -5.51
C ALA A 160 6.17 -23.42 -4.92
N ARG A 161 6.37 -23.36 -3.60
CA ARG A 161 6.77 -22.13 -2.91
C ARG A 161 8.24 -21.81 -3.20
N LEU A 162 8.51 -20.61 -3.70
CA LEU A 162 9.87 -20.16 -4.03
C LEU A 162 10.52 -19.39 -2.89
N ALA A 163 9.84 -18.38 -2.36
CA ALA A 163 10.37 -17.49 -1.33
C ALA A 163 9.23 -16.85 -0.52
N CYS A 164 9.52 -16.40 0.70
CA CYS A 164 8.62 -15.59 1.51
C CYS A 164 9.34 -14.34 1.99
N TYR A 165 8.63 -13.22 2.01
CA TYR A 165 9.14 -11.92 2.39
C TYR A 165 8.30 -11.31 3.52
N GLY A 166 8.96 -10.83 4.57
CA GLY A 166 8.30 -10.15 5.68
C GLY A 166 7.51 -8.93 5.22
N ASN A 167 6.27 -8.81 5.67
CA ASN A 167 5.33 -7.80 5.18
C ASN A 167 4.89 -6.77 6.26
N GLY A 168 5.81 -6.45 7.18
CA GLY A 168 5.57 -5.48 8.25
C GLY A 168 4.55 -6.01 9.25
N THR A 169 3.42 -5.30 9.43
CA THR A 169 2.34 -5.71 10.35
C THR A 169 1.37 -6.71 9.76
N ARG A 170 1.64 -7.22 8.56
CA ARG A 170 0.82 -8.24 7.89
C ARG A 170 1.53 -9.58 7.86
N GLY A 171 0.77 -10.62 7.51
CA GLY A 171 1.33 -11.92 7.17
C GLY A 171 2.34 -11.80 6.03
N ASP A 172 3.34 -12.68 6.05
CA ASP A 172 4.40 -12.72 5.05
C ASP A 172 3.82 -12.83 3.64
N ALA A 173 4.53 -12.26 2.66
CA ALA A 173 4.18 -12.40 1.26
C ALA A 173 5.01 -13.55 0.67
N CYS A 174 4.37 -14.66 0.31
CA CYS A 174 5.04 -15.82 -0.27
C CYS A 174 4.81 -15.91 -1.78
N VAL A 175 5.88 -16.11 -2.53
CA VAL A 175 5.86 -16.34 -3.98
C VAL A 175 5.76 -17.83 -4.26
N TRP A 176 4.84 -18.15 -5.16
CA TRP A 176 4.55 -19.50 -5.62
C TRP A 176 4.70 -19.56 -7.14
N HIS A 177 5.19 -20.69 -7.64
CA HIS A 177 5.39 -20.93 -9.05
C HIS A 177 4.89 -22.30 -9.47
N ARG A 178 4.16 -22.36 -10.58
CA ARG A 178 3.76 -23.60 -11.24
C ARG A 178 4.44 -23.68 -12.62
N PRO A 179 5.18 -24.75 -12.93
CA PRO A 179 5.72 -24.93 -14.26
C PRO A 179 4.60 -25.15 -15.29
N GLY A 180 4.75 -24.58 -16.48
CA GLY A 180 3.82 -24.75 -17.60
C GLY A 180 3.33 -23.43 -18.20
N ALA A 181 2.61 -23.53 -19.31
CA ALA A 181 2.03 -22.38 -19.98
C ALA A 181 0.72 -21.93 -19.29
N CYS A 182 0.45 -20.62 -19.36
CA CYS A 182 -0.84 -20.06 -18.98
C CYS A 182 -1.85 -20.22 -20.11
N THR A 183 -3.09 -20.59 -19.80
CA THR A 183 -4.19 -20.62 -20.77
C THR A 183 -4.91 -19.26 -20.77
N PRO A 184 -4.85 -18.47 -21.87
CA PRO A 184 -5.56 -17.20 -21.95
C PRO A 184 -7.07 -17.40 -21.77
N GLY A 185 -7.70 -16.60 -20.92
CA GLY A 185 -9.16 -16.63 -20.71
C GLY A 185 -9.68 -17.60 -19.65
N ALA A 186 -8.82 -18.38 -18.97
CA ALA A 186 -9.26 -19.22 -17.85
C ALA A 186 -9.73 -18.42 -16.62
N ALA A 187 -9.29 -17.17 -16.48
CA ALA A 187 -9.80 -16.20 -15.51
C ALA A 187 -9.84 -14.80 -16.14
N PRO A 188 -10.81 -13.94 -15.78
CA PRO A 188 -10.75 -12.54 -16.15
C PRO A 188 -9.59 -11.86 -15.41
N PRO A 189 -8.69 -11.13 -16.09
CA PRO A 189 -7.67 -10.34 -15.41
C PRO A 189 -8.37 -9.25 -14.57
N LEU A 190 -7.75 -8.88 -13.45
CA LEU A 190 -8.20 -7.72 -12.69
C LEU A 190 -8.03 -6.49 -13.58
N THR A 191 -9.07 -5.72 -13.85
CA THR A 191 -8.85 -4.42 -14.50
C THR A 191 -8.70 -3.37 -13.41
N ALA A 192 -7.77 -2.43 -13.60
CA ALA A 192 -7.84 -1.19 -12.86
C ALA A 192 -9.23 -0.61 -13.17
N SER A 193 -10.04 -0.34 -12.15
CA SER A 193 -11.34 0.29 -12.33
C SER A 193 -11.12 1.73 -12.81
N LEU A 194 -10.81 1.87 -14.10
CA LEU A 194 -10.74 3.14 -14.77
C LEU A 194 -12.19 3.55 -15.03
N PRO A 195 -12.55 4.81 -14.77
CA PRO A 195 -13.84 5.33 -15.22
C PRO A 195 -14.05 5.04 -16.71
N ASP A 196 -15.27 4.70 -17.13
CA ASP A 196 -15.62 4.28 -18.50
C ASP A 196 -15.12 5.25 -19.60
N TRP A 197 -14.87 6.51 -19.26
CA TRP A 197 -14.35 7.54 -20.17
C TRP A 197 -12.84 7.46 -20.46
N LEU A 198 -12.08 6.61 -19.75
CA LEU A 198 -10.65 6.36 -19.97
C LEU A 198 -10.37 5.03 -20.69
N GLU A 199 -11.34 4.13 -20.76
CA GLU A 199 -11.18 2.81 -21.38
C GLU A 199 -11.55 2.82 -22.87
N LYS A 200 -10.58 3.15 -23.74
CA LYS A 200 -10.32 2.52 -25.07
C LYS A 200 -9.47 3.43 -25.96
N PRO A 201 -8.28 3.01 -26.41
CA PRO A 201 -7.93 3.16 -27.81
C PRO A 201 -8.83 2.21 -28.62
N ALA A 202 -9.55 2.74 -29.60
CA ALA A 202 -10.29 1.93 -30.55
C ALA A 202 -9.34 0.90 -31.21
N ALA A 203 -9.81 -0.34 -31.39
CA ALA A 203 -9.06 -1.35 -32.12
C ALA A 203 -8.66 -0.81 -33.50
N PRO A 204 -7.42 -1.03 -33.98
CA PRO A 204 -7.06 -0.64 -35.33
C PRO A 204 -7.94 -1.40 -36.32
N SER A 205 -8.74 -0.67 -37.09
CA SER A 205 -9.47 -1.21 -38.24
C SER A 205 -8.46 -1.81 -39.22
N ARG A 206 -8.61 -3.10 -39.52
CA ARG A 206 -7.95 -3.74 -40.67
C ARG A 206 -8.48 -3.14 -41.97
#